data_AF-A0A2G8IAB9-F1
#
_entry.id   AF-A0A2G8IAB9-F1
#
_cell.length_a   1.000
_cell.length_b   1.000
_cell.length_c   1.000
_cell.angle_alpha   90.00
_cell.angle_beta   90.00
_cell.angle_gamma   90.00
#
_symmetry.space_group_name_H-M   'P 1'
#
loop_
_entity.id
_entity.type
_entity.pdbx_description
1 polymer ?
#
loop_
_entity_poly.entity_id
_entity_poly.type
_entity_poly.pdbx_seq_one_letter_code
_entity_poly.pdbx_strand_id
1 'polypeptide(L)'
;MANKTLTLAKKAKNDEFYTQLGDIEREMKHYKQHFKGKTVLCNCDDPRVSNFFKYFALNFELLGLKRLIATCYKSKEINTFSQNNSEQAVYIVYEGDKNDNHIVDNEEIEVKPLKGDGDFRSKECVELLKQADIVVTNPPFSLFREYITQLIEYDKSFIVIGNYNAITYKEIFPLIKNNKLWLGNGFSGGNAYFNIIPTRRTFANGVYDESTQLVKFRNCCWYTNLDIKKRHEELILYKCYSPEEYPKYDNYDAINVNKVKEIPVDYDGVMGVPITFMDKYNPKQFEIIGQMANTNIDEYNFGYPFVRKERKYARILIRHTNIFKHK
;
A
#
# COMPACT_ATOMS: atom_id res chain seq x y z
N MET A 1 -25.37 4.73 28.60
CA MET A 1 -25.94 4.87 27.24
C MET A 1 -24.80 5.19 26.28
N ALA A 2 -24.20 4.17 25.68
CA ALA A 2 -22.98 4.28 24.88
C ALA A 2 -23.14 3.57 23.54
N ASN A 3 -22.43 4.04 22.51
CA ASN A 3 -22.13 3.30 21.28
C ASN A 3 -23.28 2.99 20.29
N LYS A 4 -24.12 3.97 19.95
CA LYS A 4 -24.88 3.92 18.68
C LYS A 4 -24.37 4.93 17.63
N THR A 5 -23.93 6.11 18.06
CA THR A 5 -23.52 7.19 17.14
C THR A 5 -22.11 6.99 16.55
N LEU A 6 -21.17 6.44 17.33
CA LEU A 6 -19.79 6.13 16.87
C LEU A 6 -19.73 4.92 15.92
N THR A 7 -20.64 3.97 16.06
CA THR A 7 -20.73 2.75 15.25
C THR A 7 -21.34 3.03 13.88
N LEU A 8 -22.23 4.01 13.78
CA LEU A 8 -22.76 4.51 12.50
C LEU A 8 -21.71 5.36 11.75
N ALA A 9 -20.91 6.16 12.45
CA ALA A 9 -19.82 6.94 11.84
C ALA A 9 -18.67 6.08 11.28
N LYS A 10 -18.48 4.84 11.79
CA LYS A 10 -17.54 3.86 11.21
C LYS A 10 -18.06 3.23 9.91
N LYS A 11 -19.39 3.19 9.69
CA LYS A 11 -20.02 2.59 8.51
C LYS A 11 -20.15 3.54 7.32
N ALA A 12 -19.85 4.82 7.49
CA ALA A 12 -20.10 5.89 6.51
C ALA A 12 -18.83 6.64 6.06
N LYS A 13 -17.64 6.05 6.23
CA LYS A 13 -16.44 6.60 5.59
C LYS A 13 -16.41 6.09 4.15
N ASN A 14 -16.99 6.88 3.24
CA ASN A 14 -16.84 6.74 1.80
C ASN A 14 -15.38 6.98 1.42
N ASP A 15 -14.49 6.03 1.70
CA ASP A 15 -13.07 6.05 1.32
C ASP A 15 -12.87 5.45 -0.09
N GLU A 16 -13.85 5.66 -0.97
CA GLU A 16 -13.87 5.13 -2.35
C GLU A 16 -12.98 5.99 -3.25
N PHE A 17 -11.78 5.51 -3.50
CA PHE A 17 -10.78 6.17 -4.34
C PHE A 17 -10.37 5.23 -5.47
N TYR A 18 -10.83 5.52 -6.69
CA TYR A 18 -10.56 4.69 -7.86
C TYR A 18 -9.21 5.06 -8.45
N THR A 19 -8.29 4.09 -8.44
CA THR A 19 -6.92 4.26 -8.94
C THR A 19 -6.90 4.38 -10.46
N GLN A 20 -6.07 5.27 -11.00
CA GLN A 20 -5.91 5.42 -12.44
C GLN A 20 -5.16 4.23 -13.06
N LEU A 21 -5.59 3.82 -14.26
CA LEU A 21 -4.93 2.74 -15.01
C LEU A 21 -3.43 3.01 -15.23
N GLY A 22 -3.06 4.25 -15.58
CA GLY A 22 -1.65 4.61 -15.79
C GLY A 22 -0.79 4.53 -14.52
N ASP A 23 -1.35 4.72 -13.33
CA ASP A 23 -0.64 4.49 -12.06
C ASP A 23 -0.41 3.00 -11.82
N ILE A 24 -1.40 2.17 -12.12
CA ILE A 24 -1.31 0.70 -12.02
C ILE A 24 -0.25 0.19 -12.99
N GLU A 25 -0.29 0.57 -14.27
CA GLU A 25 0.69 0.16 -15.28
C GLU A 25 2.13 0.53 -14.89
N ARG A 26 2.33 1.74 -14.36
CA ARG A 26 3.64 2.21 -13.90
C ARG A 26 4.20 1.38 -12.77
N GLU A 27 3.37 0.93 -11.83
CA GLU A 27 3.81 0.09 -10.72
C GLU A 27 3.97 -1.38 -11.18
N MET A 28 2.97 -1.96 -11.85
CA MET A 28 2.91 -3.38 -12.20
C MET A 28 4.05 -3.84 -13.11
N LYS A 29 4.61 -2.95 -13.94
CA LYS A 29 5.77 -3.28 -14.80
C LYS A 29 6.97 -3.83 -14.04
N HIS A 30 7.09 -3.52 -12.74
CA HIS A 30 8.18 -3.97 -11.88
C HIS A 30 7.99 -5.40 -11.35
N TYR A 31 6.81 -6.00 -11.55
CA TYR A 31 6.41 -7.28 -10.97
C TYR A 31 6.12 -8.36 -12.01
N LYS A 32 6.27 -8.08 -13.31
CA LYS A 32 5.89 -8.99 -14.42
C LYS A 32 6.31 -10.44 -14.20
N GLN A 33 7.55 -10.65 -13.75
CA GLN A 33 8.11 -11.99 -13.51
C GLN A 33 7.39 -12.79 -12.42
N HIS A 34 6.71 -12.11 -11.49
CA HIS A 34 6.01 -12.75 -10.36
C HIS A 34 4.63 -13.28 -10.74
N PHE A 35 4.05 -12.86 -11.87
CA PHE A 35 2.67 -13.18 -12.24
C PHE A 35 2.50 -14.50 -13.02
N LYS A 36 3.57 -15.04 -13.62
CA LYS A 36 3.48 -16.24 -14.46
C LYS A 36 2.91 -17.44 -13.68
N GLY A 37 1.85 -18.02 -14.22
CA GLY A 37 1.12 -19.15 -13.65
C GLY A 37 0.35 -18.84 -12.36
N LYS A 38 0.20 -17.56 -12.00
CA LYS A 38 -0.42 -17.15 -10.73
C LYS A 38 -1.90 -16.82 -10.88
N THR A 39 -2.61 -17.01 -9.78
CA THR A 39 -3.96 -16.47 -9.58
C THR A 39 -3.85 -15.11 -8.91
N VAL A 40 -4.38 -14.07 -9.56
CA VAL A 40 -4.44 -12.71 -8.99
C VAL A 40 -5.84 -12.44 -8.46
N LEU A 41 -5.93 -11.87 -7.26
CA LEU A 41 -7.17 -11.38 -6.66
C LEU A 41 -7.15 -9.85 -6.55
N CYS A 42 -8.17 -9.21 -7.12
CA CYS A 42 -8.41 -7.78 -7.00
C CYS A 42 -9.67 -7.53 -6.18
N ASN A 43 -9.53 -7.21 -4.89
CA ASN A 43 -10.68 -6.74 -4.13
C ASN A 43 -11.08 -5.35 -4.66
N CYS A 44 -12.36 -5.12 -4.95
CA CYS A 44 -12.83 -3.81 -5.40
C CYS A 44 -14.30 -3.57 -5.02
N ASP A 45 -14.73 -2.31 -5.09
CA ASP A 45 -16.13 -1.96 -4.86
C ASP A 45 -17.00 -2.41 -6.03
N ASP A 46 -16.53 -2.21 -7.28
CA ASP A 46 -17.19 -2.73 -8.48
C ASP A 46 -16.15 -3.17 -9.52
N PRO A 47 -16.09 -4.46 -9.89
CA PRO A 47 -15.11 -4.96 -10.83
C PRO A 47 -15.28 -4.43 -12.26
N ARG A 48 -16.50 -3.99 -12.65
CA ARG A 48 -16.78 -3.45 -13.99
C ARG A 48 -16.08 -2.12 -14.26
N VAL A 49 -15.80 -1.36 -13.21
CA VAL A 49 -15.10 -0.07 -13.26
C VAL A 49 -13.71 -0.13 -12.61
N SER A 50 -13.29 -1.31 -12.14
CA SER A 50 -11.99 -1.49 -11.51
C SER A 50 -10.87 -1.48 -12.53
N ASN A 51 -10.02 -0.44 -12.49
CA ASN A 51 -8.83 -0.40 -13.34
C ASN A 51 -7.80 -1.50 -12.99
N PHE A 52 -7.86 -2.08 -11.79
CA PHE A 52 -7.04 -3.26 -11.45
C PHE A 52 -7.49 -4.48 -12.25
N PHE A 53 -8.80 -4.78 -12.23
CA PHE A 53 -9.34 -5.87 -13.03
C PHE A 53 -9.07 -5.64 -14.52
N LYS A 54 -9.38 -4.42 -15.01
CA LYS A 54 -9.11 -4.03 -16.41
C LYS A 54 -7.64 -4.26 -16.80
N TYR A 55 -6.69 -3.83 -15.98
CA TYR A 55 -5.27 -4.03 -16.24
C TYR A 55 -4.93 -5.53 -16.39
N PHE A 56 -5.32 -6.35 -15.42
CA PHE A 56 -4.94 -7.76 -15.43
C PHE A 56 -5.68 -8.56 -16.49
N ALA A 57 -6.94 -8.25 -16.79
CA ALA A 57 -7.69 -8.91 -17.86
C ALA A 57 -7.08 -8.59 -19.23
N LEU A 58 -6.81 -7.32 -19.53
CA LEU A 58 -6.20 -6.91 -20.81
C LEU A 58 -4.75 -7.40 -20.99
N ASN A 59 -4.06 -7.74 -19.90
CA ASN A 59 -2.68 -8.24 -19.94
C ASN A 59 -2.59 -9.72 -19.53
N PHE A 60 -3.70 -10.45 -19.50
CA PHE A 60 -3.77 -11.79 -18.90
C PHE A 60 -2.76 -12.76 -19.52
N GLU A 61 -2.81 -12.89 -20.84
CA GLU A 61 -1.90 -13.75 -21.62
C GLU A 61 -0.46 -13.26 -21.58
N LEU A 62 -0.26 -11.93 -21.69
CA LEU A 62 1.08 -11.32 -21.65
C LEU A 62 1.79 -11.56 -20.31
N LEU A 63 1.04 -11.55 -19.21
CA LEU A 63 1.54 -11.84 -17.87
C LEU A 63 1.61 -13.35 -17.59
N GLY A 64 1.02 -14.17 -18.46
CA GLY A 64 0.89 -15.61 -18.30
C GLY A 64 0.11 -15.99 -17.05
N LEU A 65 -0.95 -15.24 -16.72
CA LEU A 65 -1.78 -15.52 -15.55
C LEU A 65 -2.47 -16.88 -15.70
N LYS A 66 -2.71 -17.54 -14.57
CA LYS A 66 -3.56 -18.73 -14.52
C LYS A 66 -5.03 -18.36 -14.41
N ARG A 67 -5.31 -17.33 -13.60
CA ARG A 67 -6.68 -16.92 -13.25
C ARG A 67 -6.69 -15.52 -12.64
N LEU A 68 -7.77 -14.80 -12.88
CA LEU A 68 -8.05 -13.50 -12.31
C LEU A 68 -9.39 -13.57 -11.57
N ILE A 69 -9.40 -13.11 -10.32
CA ILE A 69 -10.59 -13.02 -9.48
C ILE A 69 -10.77 -11.56 -9.10
N ALA A 70 -12.00 -11.03 -9.16
CA ALA A 70 -12.32 -9.76 -8.54
C ALA A 70 -13.62 -9.84 -7.76
N THR A 71 -13.60 -9.41 -6.50
CA THR A 71 -14.80 -9.32 -5.65
C THR A 71 -15.42 -7.94 -5.78
N CYS A 72 -16.75 -7.87 -5.73
CA CYS A 72 -17.55 -6.65 -5.70
C CYS A 72 -18.15 -6.49 -4.29
N TYR A 73 -17.79 -5.43 -3.58
CA TYR A 73 -18.52 -5.04 -2.38
C TYR A 73 -19.85 -4.37 -2.77
N LYS A 74 -20.95 -4.65 -2.05
CA LYS A 74 -22.26 -4.05 -2.36
C LYS A 74 -22.20 -2.52 -2.16
N SER A 75 -22.11 -1.78 -3.26
CA SER A 75 -22.39 -0.33 -3.28
C SER A 75 -23.84 -0.10 -2.85
N LYS A 76 -24.05 0.78 -1.86
CA LYS A 76 -25.37 1.14 -1.34
C LYS A 76 -26.00 2.34 -2.05
N GLU A 77 -25.36 2.90 -3.08
CA GLU A 77 -25.89 4.06 -3.78
C GLU A 77 -26.26 3.70 -5.23
N ILE A 78 -27.58 3.62 -5.43
CA ILE A 78 -28.26 3.66 -6.72
C ILE A 78 -27.84 4.97 -7.38
N ASN A 79 -27.15 4.94 -8.53
CA ASN A 79 -27.32 5.91 -9.61
C ASN A 79 -26.65 5.52 -10.95
N THR A 80 -27.53 5.12 -11.89
CA THR A 80 -27.68 5.62 -13.27
C THR A 80 -26.73 5.27 -14.43
N PHE A 81 -25.88 4.24 -14.38
CA PHE A 81 -25.22 3.75 -15.63
C PHE A 81 -25.14 2.23 -15.85
N SER A 82 -25.84 1.42 -15.05
CA SER A 82 -26.10 0.02 -15.41
C SER A 82 -27.55 -0.34 -15.12
N GLN A 83 -28.34 -0.64 -16.15
CA GLN A 83 -29.75 -1.02 -16.06
C GLN A 83 -30.04 -2.35 -15.34
N ASN A 84 -29.06 -2.96 -14.66
CA ASN A 84 -29.27 -4.18 -13.88
C ASN A 84 -29.13 -3.88 -12.38
N ASN A 85 -30.28 -3.59 -11.76
CA ASN A 85 -30.52 -3.49 -10.32
C ASN A 85 -30.32 -4.86 -9.64
N SER A 86 -29.08 -5.32 -9.51
CA SER A 86 -28.78 -6.43 -8.61
C SER A 86 -28.30 -5.87 -7.27
N GLU A 87 -29.15 -6.00 -6.25
CA GLU A 87 -28.81 -5.74 -4.86
C GLU A 87 -27.79 -6.75 -4.27
N GLN A 88 -27.31 -7.70 -5.05
CA GLN A 88 -26.45 -8.77 -4.57
C GLN A 88 -24.98 -8.49 -4.91
N ALA A 89 -24.10 -8.59 -3.91
CA ALA A 89 -22.67 -8.59 -4.12
C ALA A 89 -22.28 -9.76 -5.03
N VAL A 90 -21.29 -9.58 -5.88
CA VAL A 90 -20.83 -10.59 -6.84
C VAL A 90 -19.32 -10.74 -6.77
N TYR A 91 -18.79 -11.82 -7.32
CA TYR A 91 -17.40 -11.88 -7.73
C TYR A 91 -17.34 -12.34 -9.18
N ILE A 92 -16.29 -11.92 -9.86
CA ILE A 92 -16.03 -12.31 -11.23
C ILE A 92 -14.75 -13.14 -11.29
N VAL A 93 -14.76 -14.11 -12.20
CA VAL A 93 -13.62 -14.95 -12.52
C VAL A 93 -13.35 -14.84 -14.02
N TYR A 94 -12.08 -14.67 -14.36
CA TYR A 94 -11.58 -14.69 -15.72
C TYR A 94 -10.39 -15.64 -15.80
N GLU A 95 -10.40 -16.54 -16.78
CA GLU A 95 -9.40 -17.61 -16.94
C GLU A 95 -8.64 -17.53 -18.27
N GLY A 96 -8.71 -16.37 -18.94
CA GLY A 96 -8.06 -16.14 -20.23
C GLY A 96 -9.02 -16.26 -21.41
N ASP A 97 -8.46 -16.02 -22.59
CA ASP A 97 -9.17 -16.08 -23.88
C ASP A 97 -9.50 -17.55 -24.23
N LYS A 98 -10.79 -17.85 -24.39
CA LYS A 98 -11.34 -19.19 -24.67
C LYS A 98 -11.83 -19.33 -26.10
N ASN A 99 -12.10 -18.22 -26.79
CA ASN A 99 -12.69 -18.22 -28.14
C ASN A 99 -11.74 -17.67 -29.23
N ASP A 100 -10.49 -17.35 -28.86
CA ASP A 100 -9.39 -16.89 -29.70
C ASP A 100 -9.68 -15.57 -30.43
N ASN A 101 -10.53 -14.73 -29.83
CA ASN A 101 -10.90 -13.42 -30.39
C ASN A 101 -10.03 -12.27 -29.86
N HIS A 102 -9.15 -12.55 -28.89
CA HIS A 102 -8.22 -11.63 -28.25
C HIS A 102 -8.89 -10.40 -27.61
N ILE A 103 -10.15 -10.52 -27.24
CA ILE A 103 -10.89 -9.48 -26.50
C ILE A 103 -11.44 -10.06 -25.20
N VAL A 104 -11.40 -9.25 -24.15
CA VAL A 104 -12.06 -9.62 -22.88
C VAL A 104 -13.54 -9.33 -23.02
N ASP A 105 -14.36 -10.38 -23.14
CA ASP A 105 -15.81 -10.26 -23.33
C ASP A 105 -16.63 -10.96 -22.23
N ASN A 106 -17.95 -10.78 -22.31
CA ASN A 106 -18.88 -11.32 -21.32
C ASN A 106 -19.08 -12.85 -21.46
N GLU A 107 -18.66 -13.47 -22.56
CA GLU A 107 -18.72 -14.92 -22.74
C GLU A 107 -17.63 -15.62 -21.90
N GLU A 108 -16.52 -14.93 -21.63
CA GLU A 108 -15.38 -15.44 -20.87
C GLU A 108 -15.38 -15.04 -19.41
N ILE A 109 -16.04 -13.92 -19.06
CA ILE A 109 -16.18 -13.45 -17.69
C ILE A 109 -17.32 -14.20 -16.99
N GLU A 110 -16.97 -15.02 -16.00
CA GLU A 110 -17.94 -15.68 -15.15
C GLU A 110 -18.34 -14.79 -13.96
N VAL A 111 -19.60 -14.35 -13.93
CA VAL A 111 -20.17 -13.57 -12.80
C VAL A 111 -20.89 -14.51 -11.85
N LYS A 112 -20.48 -14.53 -10.58
CA LYS A 112 -21.04 -15.42 -9.54
C LYS A 112 -21.56 -14.61 -8.34
N PRO A 113 -22.77 -14.90 -7.84
CA PRO A 113 -23.31 -14.19 -6.69
C PRO A 113 -22.58 -14.55 -5.39
N LEU A 114 -22.40 -13.56 -4.52
CA LEU A 114 -22.00 -13.71 -3.13
C LEU A 114 -23.24 -13.78 -2.23
N LYS A 115 -23.13 -14.47 -1.09
CA LYS A 115 -24.20 -14.57 -0.08
C LYS A 115 -24.22 -13.36 0.85
N GLY A 116 -23.06 -12.79 1.13
CA GLY A 116 -22.84 -11.63 1.98
C GLY A 116 -22.73 -10.33 1.18
N ASP A 117 -22.09 -9.33 1.79
CA ASP A 117 -21.92 -7.98 1.24
C ASP A 117 -20.62 -7.78 0.47
N GLY A 118 -19.76 -8.81 0.40
CA GLY A 118 -18.44 -8.74 -0.23
C GLY A 118 -17.33 -8.18 0.67
N ASP A 119 -17.57 -8.04 1.97
CA ASP A 119 -16.52 -7.69 2.93
C ASP A 119 -15.39 -8.74 2.89
N PHE A 120 -14.13 -8.29 2.80
CA PHE A 120 -12.95 -9.15 2.69
C PHE A 120 -12.79 -10.12 3.88
N ARG A 121 -13.48 -9.85 4.99
CA ARG A 121 -13.49 -10.67 6.21
C ARG A 121 -14.54 -11.77 6.18
N SER A 122 -15.48 -11.69 5.25
CA SER A 122 -16.52 -12.70 5.08
C SER A 122 -15.91 -14.06 4.70
N LYS A 123 -16.54 -15.15 5.14
CA LYS A 123 -16.04 -16.51 4.88
C LYS A 123 -15.85 -16.77 3.39
N GLU A 124 -16.77 -16.34 2.56
CA GLU A 124 -16.71 -16.52 1.10
C GLU A 124 -15.57 -15.72 0.45
N CYS A 125 -15.33 -14.47 0.86
CA CYS A 125 -14.20 -13.69 0.37
C CYS A 125 -12.86 -14.28 0.83
N VAL A 126 -12.81 -14.84 2.04
CA VAL A 126 -11.63 -15.59 2.53
C VAL A 126 -11.39 -16.85 1.71
N GLU A 127 -12.42 -17.59 1.29
CA GLU A 127 -12.25 -18.74 0.38
C GLU A 127 -11.74 -18.32 -1.01
N LEU A 128 -12.11 -17.13 -1.50
CA LEU A 128 -11.54 -16.53 -2.71
C LEU A 128 -10.09 -16.07 -2.49
N LEU A 129 -9.76 -15.53 -1.31
CA LEU A 129 -8.40 -15.17 -0.94
C LEU A 129 -7.48 -16.39 -0.90
N LYS A 130 -7.91 -17.48 -0.27
CA LYS A 130 -7.15 -18.74 -0.18
C LYS A 130 -6.76 -19.27 -1.56
N GLN A 131 -7.65 -19.09 -2.52
CA GLN A 131 -7.52 -19.45 -3.92
C GLN A 131 -6.53 -18.60 -4.73
N ALA A 132 -6.15 -17.42 -4.23
CA ALA A 132 -5.25 -16.49 -4.90
C ALA A 132 -3.80 -16.68 -4.44
N ASP A 133 -2.86 -16.40 -5.33
CA ASP A 133 -1.43 -16.34 -5.03
C ASP A 133 -1.02 -14.91 -4.66
N ILE A 134 -1.52 -13.93 -5.43
CA ILE A 134 -1.16 -12.51 -5.31
C ILE A 134 -2.42 -11.66 -5.19
N VAL A 135 -2.45 -10.75 -4.23
CA VAL A 135 -3.51 -9.75 -4.08
C VAL A 135 -3.04 -8.38 -4.58
N VAL A 136 -3.80 -7.75 -5.47
CA VAL A 136 -3.45 -6.43 -6.02
C VAL A 136 -4.66 -5.51 -5.97
N THR A 137 -4.61 -4.47 -5.14
CA THR A 137 -5.78 -3.59 -4.91
C THR A 137 -5.43 -2.25 -4.24
N ASN A 138 -6.39 -1.32 -4.23
CA ASN A 138 -6.46 -0.17 -3.33
C ASN A 138 -7.47 -0.46 -2.21
N PRO A 139 -7.05 -1.01 -1.05
CA PRO A 139 -7.95 -1.26 0.06
C PRO A 139 -8.40 0.06 0.71
N PRO A 140 -9.56 0.09 1.39
CA PRO A 140 -9.96 1.24 2.19
C PRO A 140 -8.88 1.59 3.22
N PHE A 141 -8.40 2.84 3.23
CA PHE A 141 -7.28 3.25 4.09
C PHE A 141 -7.57 3.06 5.58
N SER A 142 -8.84 3.16 5.98
CA SER A 142 -9.30 2.91 7.35
C SER A 142 -9.15 1.44 7.78
N LEU A 143 -9.15 0.50 6.83
CA LEU A 143 -9.03 -0.95 7.06
C LEU A 143 -7.65 -1.50 6.67
N PHE A 144 -6.73 -0.66 6.19
CA PHE A 144 -5.42 -1.06 5.69
C PHE A 144 -4.65 -1.99 6.64
N ARG A 145 -4.63 -1.70 7.94
CA ARG A 145 -3.91 -2.52 8.93
C ARG A 145 -4.49 -3.92 9.06
N GLU A 146 -5.81 -4.01 9.23
CA GLU A 146 -6.53 -5.28 9.32
C GLU A 146 -6.38 -6.09 8.03
N TYR A 147 -6.40 -5.41 6.88
CA TYR A 147 -6.22 -6.03 5.58
C TYR A 147 -4.81 -6.64 5.42
N ILE A 148 -3.75 -5.86 5.67
CA ILE A 148 -2.37 -6.36 5.61
C ILE A 148 -2.16 -7.54 6.58
N THR A 149 -2.66 -7.44 7.82
CA THR A 149 -2.57 -8.54 8.78
C THR A 149 -3.20 -9.81 8.23
N GLN A 150 -4.39 -9.72 7.65
CA GLN A 150 -5.05 -10.88 7.03
C GLN A 150 -4.21 -11.46 5.88
N LEU A 151 -3.66 -10.63 4.99
CA LEU A 151 -2.84 -11.11 3.87
C LEU A 151 -1.59 -11.86 4.36
N ILE A 152 -0.98 -11.40 5.46
CA ILE A 152 0.16 -12.08 6.10
C ILE A 152 -0.28 -13.40 6.75
N GLU A 153 -1.42 -13.42 7.45
CA GLU A 153 -1.97 -14.64 8.07
C GLU A 153 -2.25 -15.77 7.06
N TYR A 154 -2.68 -15.41 5.85
CA TYR A 154 -2.95 -16.35 4.76
C TYR A 154 -1.76 -16.57 3.81
N ASP A 155 -0.56 -16.10 4.18
CA ASP A 155 0.68 -16.24 3.42
C ASP A 155 0.54 -15.77 1.95
N LYS A 156 -0.09 -14.60 1.77
CA LYS A 156 -0.34 -14.04 0.44
C LYS A 156 0.77 -13.09 0.03
N SER A 157 1.14 -13.18 -1.24
CA SER A 157 1.89 -12.12 -1.90
C SER A 157 0.94 -10.97 -2.22
N PHE A 158 1.41 -9.73 -2.20
CA PHE A 158 0.54 -8.60 -2.49
C PHE A 158 1.24 -7.35 -3.01
N ILE A 159 0.48 -6.51 -3.69
CA ILE A 159 0.85 -5.16 -4.10
C ILE A 159 -0.36 -4.26 -3.85
N VAL A 160 -0.34 -3.47 -2.77
CA VAL A 160 -1.51 -2.69 -2.34
C VAL A 160 -1.19 -1.23 -2.09
N ILE A 161 -2.16 -0.37 -2.34
CA ILE A 161 -2.01 1.06 -2.02
C ILE A 161 -2.33 1.29 -0.54
N GLY A 162 -1.57 2.18 0.09
CA GLY A 162 -1.84 2.61 1.45
C GLY A 162 -1.32 4.01 1.73
N ASN A 163 -1.65 4.50 2.92
CA ASN A 163 -1.11 5.76 3.40
C ASN A 163 0.38 5.62 3.75
N TYR A 164 1.22 6.59 3.38
CA TYR A 164 2.65 6.61 3.67
C TYR A 164 2.95 6.57 5.18
N ASN A 165 2.10 7.19 6.01
CA ASN A 165 2.27 7.18 7.45
C ASN A 165 2.06 5.80 8.07
N ALA A 166 1.44 4.86 7.34
CA ALA A 166 1.23 3.49 7.81
C ALA A 166 2.53 2.75 8.10
N ILE A 167 3.66 3.18 7.53
CA ILE A 167 5.02 2.71 7.87
C ILE A 167 5.25 2.63 9.38
N THR A 168 4.74 3.63 10.12
CA THR A 168 4.98 3.76 11.56
C THR A 168 3.94 3.07 12.45
N TYR A 169 2.93 2.45 11.84
CA TYR A 169 1.86 1.82 12.58
C TYR A 169 2.35 0.55 13.29
N LYS A 170 1.80 0.31 14.48
CA LYS A 170 2.19 -0.80 15.37
C LYS A 170 2.16 -2.16 14.68
N GLU A 171 1.17 -2.39 13.82
CA GLU A 171 1.00 -3.67 13.12
C GLU A 171 1.84 -3.76 11.83
N ILE A 172 2.32 -2.63 11.30
CA ILE A 172 3.00 -2.54 10.00
C ILE A 172 4.51 -2.46 10.16
N PHE A 173 5.00 -1.61 11.07
CA PHE A 173 6.43 -1.40 11.30
C PHE A 173 7.19 -2.71 11.59
N PRO A 174 6.68 -3.65 12.42
CA PRO A 174 7.34 -4.93 12.65
C PRO A 174 7.53 -5.75 11.35
N LEU A 175 6.59 -5.68 10.41
CA LEU A 175 6.70 -6.38 9.13
C LEU A 175 7.83 -5.76 8.28
N ILE A 176 7.94 -4.43 8.29
CA ILE A 176 9.03 -3.71 7.60
C ILE A 176 10.39 -4.07 8.20
N LYS A 177 10.51 -3.94 9.53
CA LYS A 177 11.76 -4.24 10.25
C LYS A 177 12.25 -5.66 9.97
N ASN A 178 11.33 -6.62 9.92
CA ASN A 178 11.62 -8.03 9.70
C ASN A 178 11.68 -8.42 8.21
N ASN A 179 11.77 -7.45 7.28
CA ASN A 179 11.85 -7.67 5.84
C ASN A 179 10.69 -8.54 5.28
N LYS A 180 9.49 -8.41 5.84
CA LYS A 180 8.24 -9.05 5.36
C LYS A 180 7.34 -8.10 4.58
N LEU A 181 7.63 -6.81 4.60
CA LEU A 181 6.90 -5.76 3.90
C LEU A 181 7.87 -4.64 3.49
N TRP A 182 7.71 -4.08 2.29
CA TRP A 182 8.44 -2.89 1.84
C TRP A 182 7.58 -2.03 0.92
N LEU A 183 8.12 -0.86 0.55
CA LEU A 183 7.48 0.04 -0.38
C LEU A 183 7.74 -0.38 -1.83
N GLY A 184 6.73 -0.19 -2.68
CA GLY A 184 6.84 -0.31 -4.14
C GLY A 184 7.57 0.88 -4.76
N ASN A 185 7.42 1.06 -6.08
CA ASN A 185 8.08 2.15 -6.80
C ASN A 185 7.44 3.51 -6.51
N GLY A 186 6.14 3.53 -6.25
CA GLY A 186 5.43 4.73 -5.78
C GLY A 186 4.72 5.48 -6.91
N PHE A 187 4.11 6.61 -6.55
CA PHE A 187 3.41 7.47 -7.50
C PHE A 187 4.34 8.51 -8.12
N SER A 188 4.01 8.95 -9.34
CA SER A 188 4.81 9.96 -10.05
C SER A 188 4.91 11.27 -9.25
N GLY A 189 6.13 11.66 -8.88
CA GLY A 189 6.38 12.82 -8.01
C GLY A 189 5.69 12.74 -6.64
N GLY A 190 5.33 11.53 -6.19
CA GLY A 190 4.55 11.30 -4.96
C GLY A 190 3.09 11.73 -5.04
N ASN A 191 2.58 12.05 -6.24
CA ASN A 191 1.21 12.52 -6.42
C ASN A 191 0.32 11.36 -6.89
N ALA A 192 -0.49 10.84 -5.98
CA ALA A 192 -1.51 9.86 -6.30
C ALA A 192 -2.81 10.59 -6.65
N TYR A 193 -3.36 10.28 -7.82
CA TYR A 193 -4.61 10.84 -8.30
C TYR A 193 -5.67 9.75 -8.34
N PHE A 194 -6.84 10.03 -7.79
CA PHE A 194 -7.94 9.07 -7.73
C PHE A 194 -9.22 9.71 -8.27
N ASN A 195 -9.99 8.94 -9.04
CA ASN A 195 -11.38 9.31 -9.30
C ASN A 195 -12.19 9.06 -8.02
N ILE A 196 -13.21 9.89 -7.82
CA ILE A 196 -14.19 9.72 -6.76
C ILE A 196 -15.58 9.67 -7.37
N ILE A 197 -16.51 8.97 -6.72
CA ILE A 197 -17.93 9.15 -7.05
C ILE A 197 -18.30 10.59 -6.66
N PRO A 198 -19.00 11.34 -7.54
CA PRO A 198 -19.49 12.67 -7.21
C PRO A 198 -20.31 12.62 -5.92
N THR A 199 -19.74 13.14 -4.84
CA THR A 199 -20.31 13.11 -3.49
C THR A 199 -20.44 14.54 -2.98
N ARG A 200 -21.29 14.77 -1.98
CA ARG A 200 -21.40 16.08 -1.30
C ARG A 200 -20.17 16.42 -0.43
N ARG A 201 -19.01 15.81 -0.68
CA ARG A 201 -17.82 15.94 0.17
C ARG A 201 -17.09 17.24 -0.16
N THR A 202 -16.72 17.98 0.87
CA THR A 202 -15.82 19.12 0.75
C THR A 202 -14.38 18.64 0.93
N PHE A 203 -13.51 18.98 -0.02
CA PHE A 203 -12.08 18.74 0.07
C PHE A 203 -11.36 20.04 0.44
N ALA A 204 -10.19 19.93 1.06
CA ALA A 204 -9.32 21.09 1.25
C ALA A 204 -8.87 21.66 -0.11
N ASN A 205 -8.61 22.96 -0.16
CA ASN A 205 -8.18 23.65 -1.39
C ASN A 205 -6.98 22.94 -2.05
N GLY A 206 -7.08 22.67 -3.35
CA GLY A 206 -6.02 22.02 -4.13
C GLY A 206 -5.93 20.49 -4.01
N VAL A 207 -6.83 19.86 -3.23
CA VAL A 207 -6.96 18.40 -3.17
C VAL A 207 -7.87 17.89 -4.27
N TYR A 208 -9.02 18.54 -4.51
CA TYR A 208 -9.95 18.18 -5.57
C TYR A 208 -9.83 19.14 -6.75
N ASP A 209 -9.83 18.59 -7.96
CA ASP A 209 -9.82 19.32 -9.22
C ASP A 209 -11.17 19.11 -9.92
N GLU A 210 -11.97 20.18 -10.04
CA GLU A 210 -13.29 20.14 -10.66
C GLU A 210 -13.24 19.83 -12.16
N SER A 211 -12.17 20.20 -12.85
CA SER A 211 -12.04 20.00 -14.30
C SER A 211 -11.77 18.55 -14.67
N THR A 212 -11.04 17.84 -13.81
CA THR A 212 -10.68 16.43 -14.01
C THR A 212 -11.49 15.47 -13.13
N GLN A 213 -12.22 15.99 -12.14
CA GLN A 213 -12.93 15.24 -11.10
C GLN A 213 -12.02 14.33 -10.27
N LEU A 214 -10.73 14.68 -10.18
CA LEU A 214 -9.73 13.92 -9.45
C LEU A 214 -9.45 14.50 -8.07
N VAL A 215 -9.20 13.61 -7.12
CA VAL A 215 -8.55 13.98 -5.86
C VAL A 215 -7.07 13.63 -5.89
N LYS A 216 -6.25 14.50 -5.30
CA LYS A 216 -4.81 14.40 -5.24
C LYS A 216 -4.34 14.20 -3.80
N PHE A 217 -3.65 13.09 -3.54
CA PHE A 217 -2.98 12.84 -2.28
C PHE A 217 -1.47 12.73 -2.47
N ARG A 218 -0.71 13.34 -1.54
CA ARG A 218 0.77 13.29 -1.53
C ARG A 218 1.35 12.26 -0.56
N ASN A 219 0.48 11.59 0.20
CA ASN A 219 0.83 10.65 1.26
C ASN A 219 0.33 9.25 0.94
N CYS A 220 0.28 8.87 -0.34
CA CYS A 220 -0.04 7.50 -0.77
C CYS A 220 1.21 6.82 -1.32
N CYS A 221 1.32 5.51 -1.12
CA CYS A 221 2.37 4.67 -1.67
C CYS A 221 1.86 3.25 -1.92
N TRP A 222 2.64 2.49 -2.68
CA TRP A 222 2.48 1.06 -2.84
C TRP A 222 3.22 0.31 -1.73
N TYR A 223 2.61 -0.72 -1.19
CA TYR A 223 3.18 -1.67 -0.24
C TYR A 223 3.18 -3.06 -0.86
N THR A 224 4.26 -3.81 -0.66
CA THR A 224 4.40 -5.14 -1.23
C THR A 224 5.33 -6.02 -0.39
N ASN A 225 5.21 -7.33 -0.58
CA ASN A 225 6.17 -8.34 -0.14
C ASN A 225 6.77 -9.13 -1.32
N LEU A 226 6.60 -8.64 -2.55
CA LEU A 226 7.23 -9.18 -3.77
C LEU A 226 8.52 -8.42 -4.08
N ASP A 227 9.59 -9.16 -4.35
CA ASP A 227 10.91 -8.57 -4.50
C ASP A 227 11.02 -7.71 -5.77
N ILE A 228 11.66 -6.55 -5.67
CA ILE A 228 11.77 -5.57 -6.76
C ILE A 228 13.18 -5.00 -6.82
N LYS A 229 13.62 -4.61 -8.03
CA LYS A 229 14.96 -4.04 -8.26
C LYS A 229 15.29 -2.86 -7.33
N LYS A 230 14.32 -1.95 -7.15
CA LYS A 230 14.45 -0.75 -6.29
C LYS A 230 14.94 -1.07 -4.88
N ARG A 231 14.53 -2.21 -4.30
CA ARG A 231 14.90 -2.65 -2.95
C ARG A 231 16.39 -2.94 -2.79
N HIS A 232 17.09 -3.13 -3.91
CA HIS A 232 18.51 -3.49 -3.95
C HIS A 232 19.38 -2.34 -4.47
N GLU A 233 18.80 -1.15 -4.71
CA GLU A 233 19.56 0.04 -5.08
C GLU A 233 20.39 0.53 -3.89
N GLU A 234 21.69 0.79 -4.09
CA GLU A 234 22.54 1.40 -3.07
C GLU A 234 22.28 2.91 -3.03
N LEU A 235 22.06 3.46 -1.84
CA LEU A 235 22.00 4.90 -1.60
C LEU A 235 23.43 5.46 -1.57
N ILE A 236 23.74 6.40 -2.46
CA ILE A 236 25.04 7.06 -2.48
C ILE A 236 25.15 7.99 -1.26
N LEU A 237 26.16 7.74 -0.42
CA LEU A 237 26.47 8.53 0.77
C LEU A 237 27.75 9.34 0.54
N TYR A 238 27.77 10.57 1.02
CA TYR A 238 28.90 11.49 0.80
C TYR A 238 29.12 12.47 1.95
N LYS A 239 28.32 12.37 3.02
CA LYS A 239 28.46 13.21 4.20
C LYS A 239 29.33 12.51 5.24
N CYS A 240 30.13 13.30 5.96
CA CYS A 240 30.85 12.86 7.15
C CYS A 240 30.13 13.38 8.39
N TYR A 241 30.26 12.65 9.49
CA TYR A 241 29.67 12.99 10.76
C TYR A 241 30.39 14.18 11.41
N SER A 242 29.60 15.08 11.99
CA SER A 242 30.04 16.08 12.95
C SER A 242 28.99 16.25 14.06
N PRO A 243 29.38 16.38 15.33
CA PRO A 243 28.43 16.58 16.43
C PRO A 243 27.52 17.81 16.27
N GLU A 244 28.00 18.83 15.55
CA GLU A 244 27.28 20.08 15.31
C GLU A 244 26.13 19.90 14.30
N GLU A 245 26.37 19.18 13.20
CA GLU A 245 25.35 18.93 12.16
C GLU A 245 24.39 17.80 12.55
N TYR A 246 24.87 16.83 13.34
CA TYR A 246 24.14 15.61 13.70
C TYR A 246 23.95 15.52 15.23
N PRO A 247 23.10 16.38 15.81
CA PRO A 247 22.87 16.36 17.25
C PRO A 247 22.27 15.03 17.71
N LYS A 248 22.63 14.59 18.91
CA LYS A 248 22.04 13.41 19.56
C LYS A 248 20.59 13.68 19.98
N TYR A 249 19.80 12.61 20.07
CA TYR A 249 18.49 12.67 20.72
C TYR A 249 18.66 12.75 22.24
N ASP A 250 17.71 13.42 22.90
CA ASP A 250 17.70 13.59 24.35
C ASP A 250 17.26 12.30 25.06
N ASN A 251 16.52 11.43 24.37
CA ASN A 251 15.78 10.30 24.94
C ASN A 251 16.10 8.94 24.32
N TYR A 252 17.08 8.87 23.41
CA TYR A 252 17.56 7.62 22.83
C TYR A 252 19.02 7.81 22.36
N ASP A 253 19.88 6.79 22.51
CA ASP A 253 21.28 6.86 22.06
C ASP A 253 21.38 6.69 20.53
N ALA A 254 21.05 7.76 19.83
CA ALA A 254 21.16 7.90 18.38
C ALA A 254 21.39 9.37 17.99
N ILE A 255 21.89 9.59 16.77
CA ILE A 255 21.97 10.92 16.17
C ILE A 255 20.74 11.22 15.32
N ASN A 256 20.32 12.48 15.26
CA ASN A 256 19.28 12.93 14.34
C ASN A 256 19.87 13.30 12.98
N VAL A 257 19.36 12.65 11.93
CA VAL A 257 19.65 12.98 10.54
C VAL A 257 18.41 13.65 9.94
N ASN A 258 18.53 14.91 9.49
CA ASN A 258 17.37 15.68 9.04
C ASN A 258 16.89 15.27 7.64
N LYS A 259 17.78 14.82 6.76
CA LYS A 259 17.46 14.42 5.39
C LYS A 259 18.14 13.11 5.03
N VAL A 260 17.47 12.28 4.24
CA VAL A 260 18.00 10.98 3.77
C VAL A 260 19.36 11.13 3.07
N LYS A 261 19.54 12.17 2.25
CA LYS A 261 20.81 12.47 1.56
C LYS A 261 21.94 12.93 2.48
N GLU A 262 21.64 13.20 3.75
CA GLU A 262 22.60 13.66 4.76
C GLU A 262 23.03 12.50 5.68
N ILE A 263 22.68 11.25 5.39
CA ILE A 263 23.16 10.11 6.18
C ILE A 263 24.71 10.06 6.11
N PRO A 264 25.42 10.15 7.25
CA PRO A 264 26.88 10.14 7.26
C PRO A 264 27.44 8.75 6.97
N VAL A 265 28.51 8.67 6.18
CA VAL A 265 29.16 7.40 5.77
C VAL A 265 30.03 6.80 6.87
N ASP A 266 30.54 7.63 7.77
CA ASP A 266 31.56 7.35 8.77
C ASP A 266 31.01 7.24 10.20
N TYR A 267 29.69 7.09 10.36
CA TYR A 267 29.04 6.95 11.66
C TYR A 267 28.49 5.54 11.89
N ASP A 268 29.11 4.79 12.82
CA ASP A 268 28.74 3.41 13.16
C ASP A 268 27.53 3.27 14.11
N GLY A 269 27.14 4.36 14.77
CA GLY A 269 26.06 4.35 15.75
C GLY A 269 24.66 4.28 15.12
N VAL A 270 23.63 4.30 15.98
CA VAL A 270 22.24 4.36 15.52
C VAL A 270 21.92 5.78 15.04
N MET A 271 21.19 5.87 13.92
CA MET A 271 20.78 7.11 13.28
C MET A 271 19.26 7.17 13.16
N GLY A 272 18.65 8.25 13.64
CA GLY A 272 17.25 8.55 13.39
C GLY A 272 17.11 9.31 12.07
N VAL A 273 16.54 8.66 11.06
CA VAL A 273 16.30 9.22 9.72
C VAL A 273 14.80 9.50 9.50
N PRO A 274 14.42 10.41 8.58
CA PRO A 274 13.01 10.63 8.26
C PRO A 274 12.33 9.36 7.73
N ILE A 275 11.03 9.19 7.94
CA ILE A 275 10.27 8.03 7.41
C ILE A 275 10.36 7.87 5.89
N THR A 276 10.66 8.96 5.17
CA THR A 276 10.89 8.94 3.71
C THR A 276 12.12 8.14 3.30
N PHE A 277 13.01 7.83 4.24
CA PHE A 277 14.11 6.88 4.05
C PHE A 277 13.64 5.52 3.52
N MET A 278 12.42 5.09 3.87
CA MET A 278 11.90 3.80 3.42
C MET A 278 11.77 3.68 1.89
N ASP A 279 11.72 4.80 1.16
CA ASP A 279 11.78 4.79 -0.30
C ASP A 279 13.14 4.30 -0.85
N LYS A 280 14.20 4.45 -0.06
CA LYS A 280 15.60 4.15 -0.39
C LYS A 280 16.18 3.03 0.47
N TYR A 281 15.34 2.34 1.23
CA TYR A 281 15.81 1.29 2.12
C TYR A 281 16.30 0.09 1.32
N ASN A 282 17.58 -0.23 1.53
CA ASN A 282 18.22 -1.43 1.06
C ASN A 282 18.77 -2.21 2.26
N PRO A 283 18.29 -3.44 2.53
CA PRO A 283 18.71 -4.22 3.70
C PRO A 283 20.15 -4.72 3.61
N LYS A 284 20.79 -4.65 2.44
CA LYS A 284 22.24 -4.92 2.31
C LYS A 284 23.09 -3.71 2.69
N GLN A 285 22.50 -2.53 2.78
CA GLN A 285 23.20 -1.30 3.14
C GLN A 285 22.89 -0.88 4.58
N PHE A 286 21.62 -0.98 5.00
CA PHE A 286 21.17 -0.54 6.31
C PHE A 286 20.42 -1.64 7.07
N GLU A 287 20.61 -1.66 8.39
CA GLU A 287 19.80 -2.42 9.33
C GLU A 287 18.75 -1.50 9.97
N ILE A 288 17.49 -1.95 10.05
CA ILE A 288 16.43 -1.25 10.80
C ILE A 288 16.43 -1.74 12.25
N ILE A 289 16.69 -0.80 13.16
CA ILE A 289 16.75 -1.06 14.61
C ILE A 289 15.36 -0.89 15.24
N GLY A 290 14.64 0.15 14.85
CA GLY A 290 13.34 0.49 15.42
C GLY A 290 12.82 1.81 14.87
N GLN A 291 11.93 2.46 15.60
CA GLN A 291 11.40 3.77 15.28
C GLN A 291 11.22 4.63 16.52
N MET A 292 11.11 5.94 16.30
CA MET A 292 10.58 6.90 17.27
C MET A 292 9.40 7.59 16.63
N ALA A 293 8.19 7.23 17.04
CA ALA A 293 6.95 7.61 16.38
C ALA A 293 5.91 8.18 17.36
N ASN A 294 4.82 8.70 16.79
CA ASN A 294 3.73 9.30 17.55
C ASN A 294 2.72 8.28 18.11
N THR A 295 3.06 6.99 18.05
CA THR A 295 2.26 5.87 18.55
C THR A 295 2.76 5.47 19.95
N ASN A 296 2.04 4.54 20.58
CA ASN A 296 2.44 4.03 21.89
C ASN A 296 3.83 3.36 21.82
N ILE A 297 4.60 3.51 22.90
CA ILE A 297 5.87 2.79 23.08
C ILE A 297 5.58 1.29 23.08
N ASP A 298 6.42 0.54 22.37
CA ASP A 298 6.38 -0.91 22.29
C ASP A 298 7.80 -1.47 22.03
N GLU A 299 7.91 -2.75 21.68
CA GLU A 299 9.20 -3.42 21.42
C GLU A 299 10.07 -2.68 20.39
N TYR A 300 9.45 -2.02 19.40
CA TYR A 300 10.17 -1.39 18.30
C TYR A 300 9.95 0.13 18.20
N ASN A 301 9.08 0.71 19.03
CA ASN A 301 8.86 2.14 19.11
C ASN A 301 9.39 2.71 20.43
N PHE A 302 10.46 3.51 20.36
CA PHE A 302 11.15 4.10 21.50
C PHE A 302 10.62 5.49 21.91
N GLY A 303 9.39 5.81 21.48
CA GLY A 303 8.69 7.02 21.86
C GLY A 303 8.93 8.20 20.95
N TYR A 304 8.62 9.41 21.42
CA TYR A 304 8.74 10.62 20.61
C TYR A 304 10.21 11.04 20.45
N PRO A 305 10.64 11.48 19.25
CA PRO A 305 12.02 11.95 19.08
C PRO A 305 12.17 13.38 19.61
N PHE A 306 13.09 13.58 20.56
CA PHE A 306 13.45 14.90 21.09
C PHE A 306 14.91 15.22 20.83
N VAL A 307 15.18 16.43 20.32
CA VAL A 307 16.53 16.96 20.15
C VAL A 307 16.54 18.36 20.75
N ARG A 308 17.40 18.60 21.75
CA ARG A 308 17.48 19.91 22.44
C ARG A 308 16.11 20.34 23.00
N LYS A 309 15.37 19.39 23.57
CA LYS A 309 14.00 19.51 24.10
C LYS A 309 12.93 19.83 23.07
N GLU A 310 13.27 19.85 21.78
CA GLU A 310 12.31 20.04 20.70
C GLU A 310 11.87 18.72 20.10
N ARG A 311 10.56 18.53 20.01
CA ARG A 311 9.97 17.36 19.36
C ARG A 311 10.22 17.41 17.85
N LYS A 312 10.69 16.29 17.29
CA LYS A 312 10.85 16.10 15.85
C LYS A 312 9.70 15.25 15.28
N TYR A 313 9.58 15.24 13.95
CA TYR A 313 8.70 14.28 13.27
C TYR A 313 9.18 12.84 13.48
N ALA A 314 8.31 11.86 13.23
CA ALA A 314 8.65 10.45 13.37
C ALA A 314 9.95 10.09 12.61
N ARG A 315 10.73 9.18 13.22
CA ARG A 315 12.04 8.75 12.75
C ARG A 315 12.12 7.24 12.67
N ILE A 316 12.78 6.73 11.64
CA ILE A 316 13.22 5.33 11.58
C ILE A 316 14.63 5.29 12.13
N LEU A 317 14.91 4.37 13.03
CA LEU A 317 16.23 4.14 13.58
C LEU A 317 16.96 3.11 12.72
N ILE A 318 18.08 3.50 12.15
CA ILE A 318 18.89 2.67 11.27
C ILE A 318 20.34 2.62 11.72
N ARG A 319 21.07 1.64 11.20
CA ARG A 319 22.54 1.54 11.29
C ARG A 319 23.10 1.07 9.94
N HIS A 320 24.33 1.43 9.60
CA HIS A 320 25.04 0.79 8.50
C HIS A 320 25.22 -0.70 8.76
N THR A 321 25.07 -1.53 7.73
CA THR A 321 25.44 -2.94 7.82
C THR A 321 26.95 -3.11 7.73
N ASN A 322 27.48 -4.19 8.31
CA ASN A 322 28.93 -4.46 8.33
C ASN A 322 29.55 -4.63 6.93
N ILE A 323 28.76 -4.85 5.88
CA ILE A 323 29.26 -5.00 4.49
C ILE A 323 29.78 -3.67 3.94
N PHE A 324 29.23 -2.54 4.40
CA PHE A 324 29.66 -1.20 3.97
C PHE A 324 31.00 -0.76 4.59
N LYS A 325 31.58 -1.55 5.51
CA LYS A 325 32.84 -1.24 6.20
C LYS A 325 34.10 -1.58 5.39
N HIS A 326 33.96 -2.24 4.24
CA HIS A 326 35.08 -2.78 3.46
C HIS A 326 35.09 -2.35 1.97
N LYS A 327 34.26 -1.38 1.59
CA LYS A 327 34.38 -0.64 0.33
C LYS A 327 34.81 0.78 0.66
#